data_AF-A0A351UQ00-F1
#
_entry.id   AF-A0A351UQ00-F1
#
_cell.length_a   1.000
_cell.length_b   1.000
_cell.length_c   1.000
_cell.angle_alpha   90.00
_cell.angle_beta   90.00
_cell.angle_gamma   90.00
#
_symmetry.space_group_name_H-M   'P 1'
#
loop_
_entity.id
_entity.type
_entity.pdbx_description
1 polymer ?
#
loop_
_entity_poly.entity_id
_entity_poly.type
_entity_poly.pdbx_seq_one_letter_code
_entity_poly.pdbx_strand_id
1 'polypeptide(L)'
;MEAYAIPYGKHLVVYEGDRVAVGEALTEGAVDMHDLLAVKGIKEVQNYIVDAIQEVYRLQGVNINDKYIEIVVRQMLSNVKVTEPGGTTLLKGEIVNKAAFRAENARVAKSSHEPAQGEPVLLGISKASLASESFISAASFQETTRVLTDAATTSKVDYLKGLKENVIIGHLVPAGSGFATRKLAEEAIDEAKAAKEAAK
;
A
#
# COMPACT_ATOMS: atom_id res chain seq x y z
N MET A 1 3.39 17.88 24.39
CA MET A 1 3.94 16.93 25.36
C MET A 1 3.04 15.73 25.29
N GLU A 2 3.43 14.70 24.54
CA GLU A 2 2.65 13.47 24.42
C GLU A 2 2.98 12.57 25.61
N ALA A 3 1.95 11.98 26.21
CA ALA A 3 2.10 11.07 27.33
C ALA A 3 1.77 9.65 26.86
N TYR A 4 2.70 8.71 27.07
CA TYR A 4 2.51 7.31 26.72
C TYR A 4 2.26 6.50 27.99
N ALA A 5 1.18 5.73 28.00
CA ALA A 5 0.89 4.81 29.09
C ALA A 5 1.80 3.58 28.97
N ILE A 6 2.69 3.40 29.94
CA ILE A 6 3.57 2.22 29.99
C ILE A 6 2.85 1.12 30.78
N PRO A 7 2.65 -0.08 30.21
CA PRO A 7 2.05 -1.20 30.94
C PRO A 7 2.86 -1.56 32.19
N TYR A 8 2.16 -1.84 33.30
CA TYR A 8 2.79 -2.31 34.53
C TYR A 8 3.60 -3.58 34.27
N GLY A 9 4.88 -3.58 34.68
CA GLY A 9 5.80 -4.73 34.54
C GLY A 9 6.81 -4.63 33.39
N LYS A 10 6.77 -3.58 32.56
CA LYS A 10 7.83 -3.31 31.58
C LYS A 10 9.03 -2.60 32.24
N HIS A 11 10.24 -3.08 31.97
CA HIS A 11 11.47 -2.39 32.38
C HIS A 11 11.71 -1.17 31.50
N LEU A 12 11.91 -0.03 32.16
CA LEU A 12 12.28 1.25 31.54
C LEU A 12 13.80 1.29 31.30
N VAL A 13 14.20 1.74 30.12
CA VAL A 13 15.62 1.96 29.75
C VAL A 13 16.08 3.41 29.97
N VAL A 14 15.15 4.30 30.32
CA VAL A 14 15.40 5.73 30.52
C VAL A 14 15.08 6.15 31.94
N TYR A 15 15.76 7.20 32.42
CA TYR A 15 15.56 7.78 33.75
C TYR A 15 14.80 9.11 33.69
N GLU A 16 14.22 9.50 34.82
CA GLU A 16 13.55 10.79 34.95
C GLU A 16 14.55 11.93 34.78
N GLY A 17 14.30 12.80 33.80
CA GLY A 17 15.21 13.90 33.44
C GLY A 17 16.08 13.63 32.21
N ASP A 18 16.09 12.41 31.68
CA ASP A 18 16.80 12.10 30.43
C ASP A 18 16.18 12.81 29.22
N ARG A 19 17.04 13.21 28.28
CA ARG A 19 16.63 13.77 26.99
C ARG A 19 16.56 12.65 25.97
N VAL A 20 15.35 12.25 25.61
CA VAL A 20 15.11 11.23 24.59
C VAL A 20 14.84 11.86 23.23
N ALA A 21 15.37 11.24 22.17
CA ALA A 21 15.06 11.60 20.80
C ALA A 21 13.73 10.98 20.33
N VAL A 22 13.15 11.54 19.28
CA VAL A 22 11.92 11.00 18.67
C VAL A 22 12.19 9.58 18.16
N GLY A 23 11.44 8.60 18.68
CA GLY A 23 11.54 7.20 18.33
C GLY A 23 12.64 6.42 19.07
N GLU A 24 13.23 7.00 20.12
CA GLU A 24 14.08 6.26 21.04
C GLU A 24 13.25 5.31 21.91
N ALA A 25 13.77 4.11 22.15
CA ALA A 25 13.05 3.11 22.93
C ALA A 25 13.02 3.51 24.41
N LEU A 26 11.81 3.59 24.98
CA LEU A 26 11.61 3.91 26.40
C LEU A 26 11.56 2.66 27.28
N THR A 27 11.22 1.52 26.70
CA THR A 27 11.06 0.23 27.39
C THR A 27 11.81 -0.88 26.70
N GLU A 28 12.20 -1.92 27.43
CA GLU A 28 12.74 -3.15 26.85
C GLU A 28 11.68 -3.97 26.09
N GLY A 29 12.15 -4.76 25.12
CA GLY A 29 11.37 -5.75 24.39
C GLY A 29 11.32 -5.51 22.88
N ALA A 30 10.43 -6.26 22.22
CA ALA A 30 10.20 -6.13 20.79
C ALA A 30 9.55 -4.79 20.44
N VAL A 31 9.97 -4.20 19.32
CA VAL A 31 9.44 -2.95 18.79
C VAL A 31 8.10 -3.21 18.13
N ASP A 32 7.08 -2.43 18.47
CA ASP A 32 5.82 -2.43 17.72
C ASP A 32 6.00 -1.65 16.40
N MET A 33 5.73 -2.31 15.27
CA MET A 33 5.94 -1.71 13.96
C MET A 33 4.90 -0.64 13.60
N HIS A 34 3.71 -0.67 14.21
CA HIS A 34 2.70 0.37 14.02
C HIS A 34 3.11 1.65 14.77
N ASP A 35 3.62 1.50 15.99
CA ASP A 35 4.19 2.64 16.75
C ASP A 35 5.41 3.21 16.04
N LEU A 36 6.30 2.34 15.54
CA LEU A 36 7.45 2.75 14.75
C LEU A 36 7.05 3.54 13.49
N LEU A 37 5.98 3.12 12.81
CA LEU A 37 5.45 3.82 11.65
C LEU A 37 4.92 5.21 12.00
N ALA A 38 4.21 5.33 13.13
CA ALA A 38 3.67 6.60 13.58
C ALA A 38 4.77 7.60 13.98
N VAL A 39 5.85 7.12 14.60
CA VAL A 39 6.88 7.97 15.18
C VAL A 39 8.02 8.28 14.19
N LYS A 40 8.56 7.25 13.51
CA LYS A 40 9.74 7.39 12.63
C LYS A 40 9.40 7.35 11.13
N GLY A 41 8.17 6.97 10.78
CA GLY A 41 7.68 6.98 9.40
C GLY A 41 8.07 5.75 8.57
N ILE A 42 7.64 5.78 7.30
CA ILE A 42 7.67 4.63 6.38
C ILE A 42 9.08 4.08 6.17
N LYS A 43 10.07 4.96 5.97
CA LYS A 43 11.44 4.56 5.60
C LYS A 43 12.10 3.74 6.71
N GLU A 44 11.94 4.16 7.95
CA GLU A 44 12.53 3.45 9.08
C GLU A 44 11.88 2.07 9.25
N VAL A 45 10.56 1.99 9.15
CA VAL A 45 9.84 0.70 9.21
C VAL A 45 10.30 -0.24 8.10
N GLN A 46 10.53 0.28 6.89
CA GLN A 46 11.04 -0.52 5.78
C GLN A 46 12.42 -1.10 6.09
N ASN A 47 13.35 -0.26 6.56
CA ASN A 47 14.70 -0.70 6.94
C ASN A 47 14.64 -1.74 8.07
N TYR A 48 13.84 -1.46 9.10
CA TYR A 48 13.67 -2.36 10.25
C TYR A 48 13.21 -3.77 9.81
N ILE A 49 12.21 -3.85 8.93
CA ILE A 49 11.70 -5.14 8.44
C ILE A 49 12.74 -5.84 7.57
N VAL A 50 13.45 -5.11 6.70
CA VAL A 50 14.48 -5.68 5.83
C VAL A 50 15.62 -6.25 6.66
N ASP A 51 16.15 -5.50 7.62
CA ASP A 51 17.25 -5.91 8.49
C ASP A 51 16.87 -7.14 9.33
N ALA A 52 15.68 -7.13 9.94
CA ALA A 52 15.19 -8.24 10.76
C ALA A 52 15.03 -9.55 9.95
N ILE A 53 14.49 -9.47 8.73
CA ILE A 53 14.36 -10.64 7.86
C ILE A 53 15.75 -11.12 7.41
N GLN A 54 16.63 -10.18 7.04
CA GLN A 54 17.95 -10.48 6.53
C GLN A 54 18.84 -11.15 7.58
N GLU A 55 18.72 -10.76 8.85
CA GLU A 55 19.41 -11.40 9.98
C GLU A 55 19.07 -12.89 10.09
N VAL A 56 17.77 -13.24 9.96
CA VAL A 56 17.32 -14.64 10.00
C VAL A 56 17.87 -15.45 8.83
N TYR A 57 17.86 -14.90 7.61
CA TYR A 57 18.42 -15.59 6.44
C TYR A 57 19.94 -15.78 6.55
N ARG A 58 20.66 -14.76 7.04
CA ARG A 58 22.11 -14.84 7.30
C ARG A 58 22.42 -15.90 8.35
N LEU A 59 21.63 -15.99 9.42
CA LEU A 59 21.79 -17.01 10.45
C LEU A 59 21.65 -18.43 9.89
N GLN A 60 20.80 -18.62 8.88
CA GLN A 60 20.62 -19.90 8.18
C GLN A 60 21.64 -20.13 7.05
N GLY A 61 22.59 -19.20 6.86
CA GLY A 61 23.60 -19.28 5.80
C GLY A 61 23.05 -19.06 4.39
N VAL A 62 21.84 -18.52 4.26
CA VAL A 62 21.19 -18.27 2.97
C VAL A 62 21.43 -16.81 2.57
N ASN A 63 22.01 -16.61 1.39
CA ASN A 63 22.23 -15.27 0.85
C ASN A 63 21.06 -14.84 -0.05
N ILE A 64 20.30 -13.84 0.38
CA ILE A 64 19.23 -13.21 -0.39
C ILE A 64 19.53 -11.72 -0.56
N ASN A 65 19.26 -11.19 -1.75
CA ASN A 65 19.44 -9.77 -2.02
C ASN A 65 18.28 -8.95 -1.45
N ASP A 66 18.60 -7.87 -0.76
CA ASP A 66 17.64 -7.01 -0.05
C ASP A 66 16.52 -6.49 -0.97
N LYS A 67 16.80 -6.27 -2.26
CA LYS A 67 15.79 -5.80 -3.25
C LYS A 67 14.54 -6.67 -3.31
N TYR A 68 14.67 -7.98 -3.07
CA TYR A 68 13.52 -8.89 -3.11
C TYR A 68 12.62 -8.68 -1.89
N ILE A 69 13.23 -8.48 -0.73
CA ILE A 69 12.53 -8.20 0.52
C ILE A 69 11.86 -6.82 0.43
N GLU A 70 12.59 -5.81 -0.05
CA GLU A 70 12.08 -4.45 -0.23
C GLU A 70 10.82 -4.40 -1.10
N ILE A 71 10.75 -5.18 -2.18
CA ILE A 71 9.56 -5.25 -3.04
C ILE A 71 8.34 -5.75 -2.25
N VAL A 72 8.52 -6.76 -1.38
CA VAL A 72 7.45 -7.29 -0.53
C VAL A 72 7.04 -6.27 0.53
N VAL A 73 8.00 -5.66 1.21
CA VAL A 73 7.73 -4.66 2.27
C VAL A 73 7.06 -3.41 1.68
N ARG A 74 7.43 -3.01 0.47
CA ARG A 74 6.73 -1.95 -0.28
C ARG A 74 5.25 -2.28 -0.46
N GLN A 75 4.91 -3.54 -0.73
CA GLN A 75 3.51 -3.97 -0.88
C GLN A 75 2.75 -3.92 0.45
N MET A 76 3.41 -4.22 1.57
CA MET A 76 2.82 -4.11 2.92
C MET A 76 2.47 -2.67 3.30
N LEU A 77 3.15 -1.67 2.73
CA LEU A 77 2.94 -0.23 2.97
C LEU A 77 2.27 0.47 1.78
N SER A 78 1.58 -0.29 0.92
CA SER A 78 0.94 0.23 -0.29
C SER A 78 -0.41 0.91 -0.06
N ASN A 79 -0.92 0.88 1.18
CA ASN A 79 -2.25 1.38 1.54
C ASN A 79 -2.18 2.58 2.49
N VAL A 80 -3.23 3.40 2.45
CA VAL A 80 -3.41 4.59 3.28
C VAL A 80 -4.78 4.48 3.95
N LYS A 81 -4.84 4.79 5.23
CA LYS A 81 -6.08 4.92 5.98
C LYS A 81 -6.52 6.38 5.97
N VAL A 82 -7.74 6.64 5.54
CA VAL A 82 -8.29 8.00 5.46
C VAL A 82 -8.59 8.51 6.87
N THR A 83 -8.00 9.62 7.26
CA THR A 83 -8.25 10.27 8.55
C THR A 83 -9.37 11.30 8.43
N GLU A 84 -9.30 12.14 7.40
CA GLU A 84 -10.31 13.14 7.06
C GLU A 84 -10.64 13.07 5.57
N PRO A 85 -11.91 12.86 5.18
CA PRO A 85 -12.28 12.64 3.78
C PRO A 85 -12.29 13.92 2.93
N GLY A 86 -12.39 15.11 3.53
CA GLY A 86 -12.47 16.39 2.80
C GLY A 86 -13.65 16.40 1.81
N GLY A 87 -13.41 16.95 0.62
CA GLY A 87 -14.37 16.96 -0.50
C GLY A 87 -14.29 15.75 -1.43
N THR A 88 -13.62 14.67 -1.02
CA THR A 88 -13.51 13.43 -1.80
C THR A 88 -14.71 12.51 -1.59
N THR A 89 -14.83 11.47 -2.41
CA THR A 89 -15.83 10.40 -2.21
C THR A 89 -15.39 9.36 -1.18
N LEU A 90 -14.21 9.52 -0.56
CA LEU A 90 -13.66 8.57 0.39
C LEU A 90 -14.35 8.67 1.75
N LEU A 91 -14.35 7.57 2.50
CA LEU A 91 -14.92 7.52 3.84
C LEU A 91 -13.85 7.61 4.93
N LYS A 92 -14.19 8.24 6.05
CA LYS A 92 -13.31 8.27 7.22
C LYS A 92 -13.06 6.85 7.75
N GLY A 93 -11.79 6.50 7.94
CA GLY A 93 -11.35 5.18 8.36
C GLY A 93 -11.26 4.15 7.23
N GLU A 94 -11.63 4.50 6.00
CA GLU A 94 -11.46 3.64 4.84
C GLU A 94 -9.99 3.39 4.54
N ILE A 95 -9.64 2.16 4.17
CA ILE A 95 -8.29 1.79 3.75
C ILE A 95 -8.31 1.67 2.23
N VAL A 96 -7.55 2.53 1.58
CA VAL A 96 -7.46 2.59 0.12
C VAL A 96 -6.02 2.48 -0.35
N ASN A 97 -5.84 2.02 -1.59
CA ASN A 97 -4.52 2.00 -2.20
C ASN A 97 -3.96 3.42 -2.29
N LYS A 98 -2.66 3.57 -2.02
CA LYS A 98 -1.96 4.86 -2.08
C LYS A 98 -2.04 5.52 -3.45
N ALA A 99 -2.07 4.74 -4.54
CA ALA A 99 -2.23 5.27 -5.89
C ALA A 99 -3.64 5.83 -6.12
N ALA A 100 -4.68 5.07 -5.76
CA ALA A 100 -6.07 5.53 -5.82
C ALA A 100 -6.31 6.78 -4.96
N PHE A 101 -5.82 6.79 -3.72
CA PHE A 101 -5.90 7.95 -2.83
C PHE A 101 -5.31 9.21 -3.45
N ARG A 102 -4.12 9.10 -4.07
CA ARG A 102 -3.46 10.21 -4.77
C ARG A 102 -4.25 10.67 -5.99
N ALA A 103 -4.79 9.74 -6.77
CA ALA A 103 -5.57 10.06 -7.96
C ALA A 103 -6.86 10.81 -7.59
N GLU A 104 -7.56 10.36 -6.55
CA GLU A 104 -8.79 11.00 -6.06
C GLU A 104 -8.50 12.40 -5.50
N ASN A 105 -7.47 12.56 -4.69
CA ASN A 105 -7.04 13.88 -4.20
C ASN A 105 -6.66 14.82 -5.36
N ALA A 106 -5.98 14.32 -6.38
CA ALA A 106 -5.65 15.12 -7.57
C ALA A 106 -6.90 15.55 -8.36
N ARG A 107 -7.95 14.71 -8.39
CA ARG A 107 -9.24 15.03 -9.02
C ARG A 107 -9.96 16.15 -8.26
N VAL A 108 -10.02 16.05 -6.93
CA VAL A 108 -10.73 17.00 -6.06
C VAL A 108 -10.00 18.35 -5.99
N ALA A 109 -8.67 18.34 -5.97
CA ALA A 109 -7.86 19.55 -6.01
C ALA A 109 -8.11 20.38 -7.29
N LYS A 110 -8.36 19.74 -8.45
CA LYS A 110 -8.72 20.44 -9.69
C LYS A 110 -10.06 21.15 -9.60
N SER A 111 -10.99 20.61 -8.81
CA SER A 111 -12.30 21.20 -8.58
C SER A 111 -12.30 22.22 -7.43
N SER A 112 -11.13 22.66 -6.94
CA SER A 112 -10.98 23.59 -5.82
C SER A 112 -11.66 23.15 -4.51
N HIS A 113 -11.80 21.84 -4.30
CA HIS A 113 -12.31 21.25 -3.06
C HIS A 113 -11.13 20.81 -2.18
N GLU A 114 -11.39 20.65 -0.88
CA GLU A 114 -10.37 20.19 0.07
C GLU A 114 -9.98 18.72 -0.18
N PRO A 115 -8.68 18.40 -0.31
CA PRO A 115 -8.22 17.03 -0.48
C PRO A 115 -8.40 16.22 0.81
N ALA A 116 -8.56 14.90 0.68
CA ALA A 116 -8.56 14.00 1.81
C ALA A 116 -7.18 13.93 2.47
N GLN A 117 -7.18 13.79 3.79
CA GLN A 117 -6.01 13.47 4.61
C GLN A 117 -6.03 11.98 4.96
N GLY A 118 -4.84 11.39 5.04
CA GLY A 118 -4.70 9.99 5.39
C GLY A 118 -3.30 9.66 5.87
N GLU A 119 -3.22 8.62 6.69
CA GLU A 119 -2.00 8.10 7.27
C GLU A 119 -1.60 6.77 6.60
N PRO A 120 -0.31 6.53 6.34
CA PRO A 120 0.12 5.23 5.82
C PRO A 120 -0.21 4.14 6.84
N VAL A 121 -0.66 2.99 6.35
CA VAL A 121 -0.94 1.84 7.21
C VAL A 121 -0.06 0.66 6.81
N LEU A 122 0.59 0.04 7.79
CA LEU A 122 1.29 -1.22 7.61
C LEU A 122 0.28 -2.37 7.65
N LEU A 123 0.17 -3.14 6.56
CA LEU A 123 -0.66 -4.32 6.49
C LEU A 123 0.21 -5.57 6.33
N GLY A 124 -0.15 -6.65 7.02
CA GLY A 124 0.43 -7.97 6.76
C GLY A 124 0.16 -8.43 5.32
N ILE A 125 1.02 -9.30 4.78
CA ILE A 125 0.96 -9.76 3.38
C ILE A 125 -0.42 -10.26 2.93
N SER A 126 -1.14 -10.98 3.79
CA SER A 126 -2.49 -11.51 3.47
C SER A 126 -3.51 -10.38 3.37
N LYS A 127 -3.50 -9.44 4.34
CA LYS A 127 -4.40 -8.28 4.33
C LYS A 127 -4.08 -7.33 3.17
N ALA A 128 -2.80 -7.09 2.89
CA ALA A 128 -2.36 -6.29 1.75
C ALA A 128 -2.79 -6.90 0.41
N SER A 129 -2.83 -8.23 0.31
CA SER A 129 -3.28 -8.95 -0.90
C SER A 129 -4.80 -8.89 -1.07
N LEU A 130 -5.57 -8.97 0.03
CA LEU A 130 -7.03 -8.82 0.02
C LEU A 130 -7.48 -7.38 -0.25
N ALA A 131 -6.66 -6.39 0.12
CA ALA A 131 -6.89 -4.97 -0.16
C ALA A 131 -6.51 -4.56 -1.60
N SER A 132 -6.31 -5.52 -2.51
CA SER A 132 -6.07 -5.25 -3.94
C SER A 132 -7.28 -4.55 -4.57
N GLU A 133 -7.03 -3.66 -5.55
CA GLU A 133 -8.10 -2.98 -6.30
C GLU A 133 -8.91 -3.94 -7.17
N SER A 134 -8.28 -5.01 -7.66
CA SER A 134 -8.97 -6.04 -8.43
C SER A 134 -9.67 -7.03 -7.51
N PHE A 135 -11.00 -7.03 -7.57
CA PHE A 135 -11.81 -8.01 -6.85
C PHE A 135 -11.66 -9.41 -7.46
N ILE A 136 -11.35 -9.53 -8.76
CA ILE A 136 -11.09 -10.82 -9.41
C ILE A 136 -9.82 -11.45 -8.81
N SER A 137 -8.74 -10.68 -8.73
CA SER A 137 -7.47 -11.10 -8.13
C SER A 137 -7.59 -11.36 -6.62
N ALA A 138 -8.36 -10.54 -5.90
CA ALA A 138 -8.58 -10.73 -4.46
C ALA A 138 -9.43 -11.99 -4.18
N ALA A 139 -10.53 -12.19 -4.93
CA ALA A 139 -11.42 -13.34 -4.78
C ALA A 139 -10.74 -14.67 -5.13
N SER A 140 -9.75 -14.66 -6.03
CA SER A 140 -8.94 -15.83 -6.36
C SER A 140 -7.89 -16.16 -5.28
N PHE A 141 -7.63 -15.26 -4.34
CA PHE A 141 -6.67 -15.50 -3.26
C PHE A 141 -7.35 -16.18 -2.07
N GLN A 142 -8.25 -15.47 -1.39
CA GLN A 142 -9.00 -15.96 -0.22
C GLN A 142 -10.33 -15.21 -0.08
N GLU A 143 -11.22 -15.68 0.81
CA GLU A 143 -12.47 -15.00 1.19
C GLU A 143 -13.41 -14.66 0.01
N THR A 144 -13.46 -15.54 -0.99
CA THR A 144 -14.18 -15.36 -2.26
C THR A 144 -15.62 -14.86 -2.09
N THR A 145 -16.40 -15.45 -1.18
CA THR A 145 -17.80 -15.04 -0.94
C THR A 145 -17.89 -13.59 -0.45
N ARG A 146 -17.01 -13.18 0.48
CA ARG A 146 -17.00 -11.83 1.03
C ARG A 146 -16.61 -10.81 -0.05
N VAL A 147 -15.55 -11.11 -0.80
CA VAL A 147 -15.03 -10.22 -1.85
C VAL A 147 -16.05 -10.03 -2.97
N LEU A 148 -16.69 -11.10 -3.46
CA LEU A 148 -17.71 -10.99 -4.51
C LEU A 148 -18.97 -10.28 -4.04
N THR A 149 -19.39 -10.50 -2.78
CA THR A 149 -20.55 -9.79 -2.21
C THR A 149 -20.28 -8.29 -2.11
N ASP A 150 -19.10 -7.90 -1.63
CA ASP A 150 -18.70 -6.49 -1.58
C ASP A 150 -18.65 -5.87 -2.97
N ALA A 151 -18.05 -6.56 -3.94
CA ALA A 151 -17.98 -6.09 -5.32
C ALA A 151 -19.37 -5.91 -5.98
N ALA A 152 -20.30 -6.84 -5.74
CA ALA A 152 -21.67 -6.76 -6.26
C ALA A 152 -22.46 -5.62 -5.61
N THR A 153 -22.34 -5.45 -4.29
CA THR A 153 -23.06 -4.40 -3.56
C THR A 153 -22.54 -2.99 -3.84
N THR A 154 -21.23 -2.85 -4.06
CA THR A 154 -20.59 -1.57 -4.40
C THR A 154 -20.51 -1.30 -5.90
N SER A 155 -21.02 -2.22 -6.74
CA SER A 155 -20.93 -2.13 -8.21
C SER A 155 -19.49 -1.90 -8.70
N LYS A 156 -18.50 -2.58 -8.08
CA LYS A 156 -17.09 -2.46 -8.45
C LYS A 156 -16.85 -2.93 -9.89
N VAL A 157 -16.02 -2.17 -10.60
CA VAL A 157 -15.55 -2.49 -11.95
C VAL A 157 -14.08 -2.86 -11.91
N ASP A 158 -13.74 -4.02 -12.47
CA ASP A 158 -12.35 -4.47 -12.61
C ASP A 158 -11.80 -4.06 -13.97
N TYR A 159 -10.65 -3.38 -13.98
CA TYR A 159 -10.04 -2.85 -15.19
C TYR A 159 -8.94 -3.75 -15.78
N LEU A 160 -8.75 -4.97 -15.26
CA LEU A 160 -7.80 -5.96 -15.77
C LEU A 160 -6.38 -5.40 -15.93
N LYS A 161 -5.91 -4.64 -14.94
CA LYS A 161 -4.57 -4.02 -14.94
C LYS A 161 -3.51 -4.95 -14.36
N GLY A 162 -3.91 -5.99 -13.65
CA GLY A 162 -3.03 -6.92 -12.95
C GLY A 162 -2.65 -8.15 -13.78
N LEU A 163 -1.68 -8.91 -13.26
CA LEU A 163 -1.26 -10.16 -13.90
C LEU A 163 -2.33 -11.26 -13.77
N LYS A 164 -2.87 -11.46 -12.56
CA LYS A 164 -3.80 -12.57 -12.26
C LYS A 164 -5.13 -12.44 -13.01
N GLU A 165 -5.71 -11.24 -13.05
CA GLU A 165 -6.94 -10.99 -13.81
C GLU A 165 -6.79 -11.41 -15.28
N ASN A 166 -5.70 -10.98 -15.94
CA ASN A 166 -5.47 -11.28 -17.35
C ASN A 166 -5.23 -12.77 -17.59
N VAL A 167 -4.52 -13.45 -16.68
CA VAL A 167 -4.37 -14.92 -16.75
C VAL A 167 -5.72 -15.63 -16.65
N ILE A 168 -6.59 -15.22 -15.72
CA ILE A 168 -7.90 -15.85 -15.50
C ILE A 168 -8.81 -15.69 -16.73
N ILE A 169 -8.78 -14.51 -17.37
CA ILE A 169 -9.60 -14.21 -18.56
C ILE A 169 -8.98 -14.76 -19.85
N GLY A 170 -7.69 -15.10 -19.86
CA GLY A 170 -6.97 -15.58 -21.05
C GLY A 170 -6.44 -14.45 -21.94
N HIS A 171 -6.25 -13.25 -21.40
CA HIS A 171 -5.60 -12.13 -22.07
C HIS A 171 -4.07 -12.17 -21.89
N LEU A 172 -3.36 -11.46 -22.77
CA LEU A 172 -1.93 -11.22 -22.58
C LEU A 172 -1.70 -10.43 -21.29
N VAL A 173 -0.81 -10.93 -20.45
CA VAL A 173 -0.44 -10.27 -19.19
C VAL A 173 0.30 -8.95 -19.46
N PRO A 174 0.11 -7.91 -18.61
CA PRO A 174 0.78 -6.62 -18.76
C PRO A 174 2.25 -6.64 -18.29
N ALA A 175 3.00 -7.67 -18.67
CA ALA A 175 4.42 -7.83 -18.37
C ALA A 175 5.15 -8.53 -19.53
N GLY A 176 6.47 -8.32 -19.64
CA GLY A 176 7.28 -8.92 -20.70
C GLY A 176 6.80 -8.50 -22.09
N SER A 177 6.58 -9.48 -22.97
CA SER A 177 6.10 -9.24 -24.34
C SER A 177 4.73 -8.57 -24.39
N GLY A 178 3.83 -8.91 -23.46
CA GLY A 178 2.49 -8.32 -23.41
C GLY A 178 2.50 -6.82 -23.10
N PHE A 179 3.49 -6.34 -22.34
CA PHE A 179 3.68 -4.90 -22.11
C PHE A 179 4.09 -4.17 -23.40
N ALA A 180 5.03 -4.73 -24.17
CA ALA A 180 5.47 -4.14 -25.43
C ALA A 180 4.33 -4.07 -26.46
N THR A 181 3.57 -5.17 -26.62
CA THR A 181 2.41 -5.20 -27.54
C THR A 181 1.34 -4.20 -27.13
N ARG A 182 1.05 -4.09 -25.82
CA ARG A 182 0.06 -3.14 -25.31
C ARG A 182 0.47 -1.69 -25.51
N LYS A 183 1.74 -1.36 -25.23
CA LYS A 183 2.28 0.00 -25.41
C LYS A 183 2.18 0.44 -26.88
N LEU A 184 2.57 -0.43 -27.82
CA LEU A 184 2.45 -0.17 -29.25
C LEU A 184 0.98 0.04 -29.67
N ALA A 185 0.06 -0.75 -29.10
CA ALA A 185 -1.37 -0.60 -29.36
C ALA A 185 -1.91 0.73 -28.80
N GLU A 186 -1.50 1.13 -27.60
CA GLU A 186 -1.88 2.40 -26.98
C GLU A 186 -1.36 3.60 -27.79
N GLU A 187 -0.09 3.56 -28.22
CA GLU A 187 0.52 4.58 -29.08
C GLU A 187 -0.24 4.71 -30.43
N ALA A 188 -0.57 3.60 -31.08
CA ALA A 188 -1.34 3.61 -32.32
C ALA A 188 -2.77 4.15 -32.15
N ILE A 189 -3.40 3.89 -30.99
CA ILE A 189 -4.73 4.42 -30.66
C ILE A 189 -4.67 5.94 -30.44
N ASP A 190 -3.65 6.44 -29.75
CA ASP A 190 -3.48 7.87 -29.49
C ASP A 190 -3.17 8.64 -30.77
N GLU A 191 -2.33 8.08 -31.66
CA GLU A 191 -2.09 8.63 -33.00
C GLU A 191 -3.38 8.70 -33.83
N ALA A 192 -4.20 7.64 -33.80
CA ALA A 192 -5.48 7.60 -34.50
C ALA A 192 -6.51 8.61 -33.95
N LYS A 193 -6.48 8.89 -32.64
CA LYS A 193 -7.32 9.91 -32.01
C LYS A 193 -6.87 11.32 -32.37
N ALA A 194 -5.56 11.59 -32.30
CA ALA A 194 -4.99 12.89 -32.68
C ALA A 194 -5.26 13.22 -34.16
N ALA A 195 -5.16 12.21 -35.04
CA ALA A 195 -5.49 12.38 -36.46
C ALA A 195 -6.97 12.68 -36.69
N LYS A 196 -7.89 12.10 -35.89
CA LYS A 196 -9.33 12.40 -35.96
C LYS A 196 -9.67 13.78 -35.41
N GLU A 197 -8.97 14.26 -34.38
CA GLU A 197 -9.16 15.62 -33.85
C GLU A 197 -8.59 16.69 -34.79
N ALA A 198 -7.47 16.43 -35.46
CA ALA A 198 -6.90 17.34 -36.45
C ALA A 198 -7.71 17.43 -37.76
N ALA A 199 -8.54 16.41 -38.04
CA ALA A 199 -9.42 16.36 -39.21
C ALA A 199 -10.80 17.02 -38.96
N LYS A 200 -11.04 17.56 -37.76
CA LYS A 200 -12.28 18.23 -37.35
C LYS A 200 -12.06 19.73 -37.21
#